data_AF-A0AAE3EDK0-F1
#
_entry.id   AF-A0AAE3EDK0-F1
#
_cell.length_a   1.000
_cell.length_b   1.000
_cell.length_c   1.000
_cell.angle_alpha   90.00
_cell.angle_beta   90.00
_cell.angle_gamma   90.00
#
_symmetry.space_group_name_H-M   'P 1'
#
loop_
_entity.id
_entity.type
_entity.pdbx_description
1 polymer ?
#
loop_
_entity_poly.entity_id
_entity_poly.type
_entity_poly.pdbx_seq_one_letter_code
_entity_poly.pdbx_strand_id
1 'polypeptide(L)' 'MAKHNRIYKEQLPKITPHVCRHTYCSNMAKSGMNPKTLQYIMGHSDIGVTLNTYTHIGFEDAQEELQRVANAE' A
#
# COMPACT_ATOMS: atom_id res chain seq x y z
N MET A 1 21.59 0.40 -5.76
CA MET A 1 21.96 -0.15 -4.44
C MET A 1 23.46 -0.29 -4.24
N ALA A 2 24.20 -1.04 -5.09
CA ALA A 2 25.63 -1.27 -4.91
C ALA A 2 26.50 -0.01 -4.67
N LYS A 3 26.23 1.10 -5.37
CA LYS A 3 26.94 2.38 -5.18
C LYS A 3 26.70 2.98 -3.78
N HIS A 4 25.45 2.98 -3.30
CA HIS A 4 25.10 3.51 -1.97
C HIS A 4 25.67 2.63 -0.87
N ASN A 5 25.46 1.32 -0.99
CA ASN A 5 25.90 0.29 -0.06
C ASN A 5 27.43 0.22 0.11
N ARG A 6 28.21 0.78 -0.82
CA ARG A 6 29.67 0.92 -0.70
C ARG A 6 30.11 2.14 0.12
N ILE A 7 29.25 3.14 0.26
CA ILE A 7 29.57 4.44 0.86
C ILE A 7 29.02 4.54 2.29
N TYR A 8 27.84 3.95 2.54
CA TYR A 8 27.15 4.06 3.82
C TYR A 8 27.29 2.77 4.65
N LYS A 9 27.51 2.92 5.96
CA LYS A 9 27.55 1.79 6.91
C LYS A 9 26.20 1.07 6.96
N GLU A 10 25.12 1.84 6.96
CA GLU A 10 23.77 1.29 6.88
C GLU A 10 23.44 0.95 5.43
N GLN A 11 23.09 -0.32 5.21
CA GLN A 11 22.79 -0.85 3.89
C GLN A 11 21.33 -0.59 3.56
N LEU A 12 21.05 -0.17 2.33
CA LEU A 12 19.66 -0.10 1.89
C LEU A 12 19.10 -1.52 1.71
N PRO A 13 17.82 -1.72 2.07
CA PRO A 13 17.13 -2.97 1.80
C PRO A 13 17.02 -3.20 0.29
N LYS A 14 16.67 -4.43 -0.09
CA LYS A 14 16.50 -4.80 -1.50
C LYS A 14 15.24 -4.12 -2.08
N ILE A 15 15.42 -2.95 -2.68
CA ILE A 15 14.34 -2.26 -3.40
C ILE A 15 14.33 -2.74 -4.85
N THR A 16 13.15 -3.15 -5.30
CA THR A 16 12.86 -3.52 -6.69
C THR A 16 11.67 -2.69 -7.19
N PRO A 17 11.47 -2.54 -8.51
CA PRO A 17 10.29 -1.85 -9.04
C PRO A 17 8.97 -2.44 -8.52
N HIS A 18 8.93 -3.75 -8.24
CA HIS A 18 7.77 -4.41 -7.65
C HIS A 18 7.46 -3.93 -6.22
N VAL A 19 8.49 -3.68 -5.41
CA VAL A 19 8.32 -3.12 -4.06
C VAL A 19 7.72 -1.72 -4.12
N CYS A 20 8.20 -0.86 -5.03
CA CYS A 20 7.64 0.48 -5.21
C CYS A 20 6.16 0.43 -5.59
N ARG A 21 5.78 -0.53 -6.45
CA ARG A 21 4.38 -0.74 -6.85
C ARG A 21 3.51 -1.17 -5.67
N HIS A 22 4.00 -2.07 -4.82
CA HIS A 22 3.32 -2.45 -3.56
C HIS A 22 3.21 -1.29 -2.57
N THR A 23 4.25 -0.47 -2.44
CA THR A 23 4.22 0.74 -1.58
C THR A 23 3.16 1.72 -2.05
N TYR A 24 3.07 2.00 -3.36
CA TYR A 24 2.03 2.84 -3.92
C TYR A 24 0.63 2.29 -3.62
N CYS A 25 0.41 1.00 -3.89
CA CYS A 25 -0.83 0.28 -3.58
C CYS A 25 -1.25 0.54 -2.13
N SER A 26 -0.36 0.24 -1.19
CA SER A 26 -0.63 0.34 0.26
C SER A 26 -0.97 1.77 0.69
N ASN A 27 -0.24 2.76 0.18
CA ASN A 27 -0.47 4.17 0.53
C ASN A 27 -1.82 4.68 -0.01
N MET A 28 -2.17 4.32 -1.25
CA MET A 28 -3.44 4.76 -1.84
C MET A 28 -4.63 4.10 -1.14
N ALA A 29 -4.53 2.84 -0.73
CA ALA A 29 -5.55 2.21 0.09
C ALA A 29 -5.70 2.90 1.47
N LYS A 30 -4.59 3.23 2.14
CA LYS A 30 -4.61 4.01 3.39
C LYS A 30 -5.24 5.40 3.22
N SER A 31 -5.15 5.99 2.04
CA SER A 31 -5.84 7.26 1.74
C SER A 31 -7.36 7.11 1.52
N GLY A 32 -7.90 5.89 1.66
CA GLY A 32 -9.32 5.59 1.45
C GLY A 32 -9.71 5.47 -0.03
N MET A 33 -8.76 5.20 -0.93
CA MET A 33 -9.08 5.01 -2.34
C MET A 33 -9.92 3.75 -2.55
N ASN A 34 -10.94 3.83 -3.40
CA ASN A 34 -11.75 2.68 -3.78
C ASN A 34 -10.87 1.54 -4.34
N PRO A 35 -10.92 0.32 -3.76
CA PRO A 35 -10.09 -0.80 -4.19
C PRO A 35 -10.22 -1.17 -5.67
N LYS A 36 -11.39 -0.94 -6.28
CA LYS A 36 -11.65 -1.23 -7.70
C LYS A 36 -10.97 -0.23 -8.63
N THR A 37 -11.00 1.05 -8.25
CA THR A 37 -10.28 2.11 -8.95
C THR A 37 -8.78 1.85 -8.88
N LEU A 38 -8.29 1.50 -7.69
CA LEU A 38 -6.88 1.21 -7.49
C LEU A 38 -6.45 -0.07 -8.22
N GLN A 39 -7.29 -1.10 -8.28
CA GLN A 39 -7.05 -2.30 -9.11
C GLN A 39 -6.82 -1.94 -10.58
N TYR A 40 -7.67 -1.07 -11.13
CA TYR A 40 -7.59 -0.62 -12.52
C TYR A 40 -6.30 0.16 -12.80
N ILE A 41 -5.97 1.13 -11.94
CA ILE A 41 -4.73 1.93 -12.04
C ILE A 41 -3.50 1.04 -11.97
N MET A 42 -3.54 0.04 -11.09
CA MET A 42 -2.45 -0.91 -10.92
C MET A 42 -2.34 -1.87 -12.12
N GLY A 43 -3.42 -2.11 -12.86
CA GLY A 43 -3.45 -3.13 -13.91
C GLY A 43 -3.46 -4.55 -13.34
N HIS A 44 -4.04 -4.75 -12.16
CA HIS A 44 -4.19 -6.08 -11.57
C HIS A 44 -5.33 -6.84 -12.26
N SER A 45 -4.99 -7.94 -12.92
CA SER A 45 -5.96 -8.87 -13.50
C SER A 45 -6.84 -9.55 -12.43
N ASP A 46 -6.29 -9.79 -11.24
CA ASP A 46 -6.99 -10.37 -10.10
C ASP A 46 -7.11 -9.38 -8.94
N ILE A 47 -8.30 -9.29 -8.35
CA ILE A 47 -8.57 -8.35 -7.25
C ILE A 47 -7.89 -8.80 -5.95
N GLY A 48 -7.65 -10.11 -5.78
CA GLY A 48 -6.92 -10.67 -4.66
C GLY A 48 -5.49 -10.13 -4.55
N VAL A 49 -4.80 -9.85 -5.66
CA VAL A 49 -3.47 -9.18 -5.61
C VAL A 49 -3.57 -7.78 -4.96
N THR A 50 -4.67 -7.10 -5.23
CA THR A 50 -4.94 -5.74 -4.74
C THR A 50 -5.33 -5.80 -3.26
N LEU A 51 -6.30 -6.65 -2.92
CA LEU A 51 -6.83 -6.82 -1.57
C LEU A 51 -5.83 -7.47 -0.60
N ASN A 52 -5.08 -8.49 -1.01
CA ASN A 52 -4.08 -9.14 -0.15
C ASN A 52 -2.93 -8.19 0.21
N THR A 53 -2.58 -7.27 -0.69
CA THR A 53 -1.61 -6.20 -0.40
C THR A 53 -2.16 -5.21 0.63
N TYR A 54 -3.48 -5.04 0.72
CA TYR A 54 -4.14 -4.16 1.69
C TYR A 54 -4.43 -4.83 3.03
N THR A 55 -4.61 -6.15 3.07
CA THR A 55 -5.11 -6.89 4.24
C THR A 55 -4.25 -6.82 5.51
N HIS A 56 -3.17 -6.05 5.53
CA HIS A 56 -2.63 -5.48 6.76
C HIS A 56 -3.51 -4.35 7.32
N ILE A 57 -4.83 -4.43 7.15
CA ILE A 57 -5.80 -3.55 7.80
C ILE A 57 -5.92 -4.05 9.23
N GLY A 58 -5.49 -3.23 10.18
CA GLY A 58 -5.62 -3.51 11.61
C GLY A 58 -7.02 -3.20 12.14
N PHE A 59 -7.25 -3.54 13.40
CA PHE A 59 -8.46 -3.15 14.11
C PHE A 59 -8.64 -1.62 14.16
N GLU A 60 -7.54 -0.88 14.30
CA GLU A 60 -7.53 0.58 14.35
C GLU A 60 -8.01 1.21 13.04
N ASP A 61 -7.54 0.71 11.89
CA ASP A 61 -7.96 1.20 10.57
C ASP A 61 -9.47 0.97 10.34
N ALA A 62 -10.00 -0.18 10.79
CA ALA A 62 -11.42 -0.49 10.68
C ALA A 62 -12.29 0.42 11.59
N GLN A 63 -11.79 0.73 12.79
CA GLN A 63 -12.45 1.65 13.71
C GLN A 63 -12.47 3.08 13.15
N GLU A 64 -11.36 3.55 12.57
CA GLU A 64 -11.26 4.88 11.97
C GLU A 64 -12.20 5.04 10.77
N GLU A 65 -12.29 4.05 9.89
CA GLU A 65 -13.23 4.08 8.76
C GLU A 65 -14.70 4.06 9.22
N LEU A 66 -15.04 3.26 10.24
CA LEU A 66 -16.38 3.29 10.82
C LEU A 66 -16.73 4.67 11.40
N GLN A 67 -15.78 5.29 12.09
CA GLN A 67 -15.93 6.62 12.67
C GLN A 67 -16.05 7.69 11.59
N ARG A 68 -15.30 7.58 10.49
CA ARG A 68 -15.38 8.46 9.33
C ARG A 68 -16.75 8.38 8.64
N VAL A 69 -17.28 7.18 8.45
CA VAL A 69 -18.63 6.97 7.87
C VAL A 69 -19.70 7.53 8.81
N ALA A 70 -19.57 7.30 10.12
CA ALA A 70 -20.52 7.81 11.12
C ALA A 70 -20.50 9.35 11.27
N ASN A 71 -19.35 9.99 11.06
CA ASN A 71 -19.19 11.46 11.15
C ASN A 71 -19.41 12.19 9.82
N ALA A 72 -19.67 11.46 8.72
CA ALA A 72 -19.98 12.05 7.42
C ALA A 72 -21.47 12.42 7.25
N GLU A 73 -22.26 12.30 8.33
CA GLU A 73 -23.64 12.79 8.46
C GLU A 73 -23.72 14.19 9.09
#